data_AF-A0A397XUB1-F1
#
_entry.id   AF-A0A397XUB1-F1
#
_cell.length_a   1.000
_cell.length_b   1.000
_cell.length_c   1.000
_cell.angle_alpha   90.00
_cell.angle_beta   90.00
_cell.angle_gamma   90.00
#
_symmetry.space_group_name_H-M   'P 1'
#
loop_
_entity.id
_entity.type
_entity.pdbx_description
1 polymer ?
#
loop_
_entity_poly.entity_id
_entity_poly.type
_entity_poly.pdbx_seq_one_letter_code
_entity_poly.pdbx_strand_id
1 'polypeptide(L)'
;MNPMFYFLTLTAVLAATANAGGPVLDSKGHFIFSGSYYVIPRIFGAAGGGLTLVPRGDKQCPLYVGHETLEVKMGIPVKFSSWMSRVGFVPESENLNIMMDAKATTCSQSNYWWVAPSDKDRKTWFIAAGPKPKTKEDRSMTSFQIKKTGDSLKGYKIVYCPKGKDCINVGIVKDKNGVRRLVLSSKPFPVVFVKAT
;
A
#
# COMPACT_ATOMS: atom_id res chain seq x y z
N MET A 1 -19.27 -58.89 -27.63
CA MET A 1 -18.06 -58.19 -27.17
C MET A 1 -18.29 -56.69 -27.39
N ASN A 2 -18.57 -55.92 -26.34
CA ASN A 2 -18.73 -54.46 -26.47
C ASN A 2 -17.41 -53.76 -26.06
N PRO A 3 -16.89 -52.82 -26.86
CA PRO A 3 -15.67 -52.12 -26.52
C PRO A 3 -15.95 -51.07 -25.45
N MET A 4 -15.22 -51.15 -24.34
CA MET A 4 -15.24 -50.17 -23.26
C MET A 4 -14.37 -48.98 -23.67
N PHE A 5 -14.98 -47.84 -23.97
CA PHE A 5 -14.27 -46.60 -24.25
C PHE A 5 -13.93 -45.89 -22.93
N TYR A 6 -12.63 -45.81 -22.61
CA TYR A 6 -12.13 -45.01 -21.50
C TYR A 6 -12.08 -43.53 -21.91
N PHE A 7 -12.94 -42.71 -21.30
CA PHE A 7 -12.88 -41.26 -21.45
C PHE A 7 -11.80 -40.69 -20.50
N LEU A 8 -10.70 -40.21 -21.08
CA LEU A 8 -9.67 -39.46 -20.38
C LEU A 8 -10.21 -38.04 -20.10
N THR A 9 -10.65 -37.76 -18.88
CA THR A 9 -11.12 -36.41 -18.52
C THR A 9 -9.93 -35.49 -18.29
N LEU A 10 -9.65 -34.61 -19.25
CA LEU A 10 -8.64 -33.56 -19.13
C LEU A 10 -9.19 -32.43 -18.25
N THR A 11 -8.83 -32.40 -16.97
CA THR A 11 -9.16 -31.29 -16.07
C THR A 11 -8.30 -30.07 -16.42
N ALA A 12 -8.89 -29.13 -17.15
CA ALA A 12 -8.29 -27.82 -17.36
C ALA A 12 -8.20 -27.08 -16.02
N VAL A 13 -6.98 -26.95 -15.49
CA VAL A 13 -6.70 -26.06 -14.35
C VAL A 13 -6.76 -24.63 -14.88
N LEU A 14 -7.90 -23.97 -14.67
CA LEU A 14 -8.03 -22.52 -14.87
C LEU A 14 -7.09 -21.82 -13.89
N ALA A 15 -5.94 -21.37 -14.39
CA ALA A 15 -5.11 -20.42 -13.69
C ALA A 15 -5.96 -19.15 -13.48
N ALA A 16 -6.31 -18.85 -12.22
CA ALA A 16 -7.03 -17.64 -11.87
C ALA A 16 -6.21 -16.42 -12.32
N THR A 17 -6.61 -15.81 -13.43
CA THR A 17 -6.13 -14.49 -13.81
C THR A 17 -6.54 -13.54 -12.68
N ALA A 18 -5.58 -12.79 -12.13
CA ALA A 18 -5.88 -11.78 -11.13
C ALA A 18 -6.95 -10.83 -11.70
N ASN A 19 -8.19 -10.93 -11.21
CA ASN A 19 -9.23 -9.96 -11.52
C ASN A 19 -8.82 -8.65 -10.86
N ALA A 20 -8.07 -7.81 -11.58
CA ALA A 20 -7.96 -6.41 -11.24
C ALA A 20 -9.40 -5.88 -11.08
N GLY A 21 -9.70 -5.33 -9.91
CA GLY A 21 -10.96 -4.66 -9.68
C GLY A 21 -11.06 -3.39 -10.52
N GLY A 22 -12.21 -2.73 -10.47
CA GLY A 22 -12.41 -1.45 -11.14
C GLY A 22 -11.45 -0.35 -10.65
N PRO A 23 -11.64 0.90 -11.12
CA PRO A 23 -10.77 2.02 -10.74
C PRO A 23 -10.86 2.33 -9.24
N VAL A 24 -9.71 2.63 -8.63
CA VAL A 24 -9.67 3.31 -7.33
C VAL A 24 -10.13 4.76 -7.53
N LEU A 25 -11.03 5.21 -6.66
CA LEU A 25 -11.64 6.54 -6.71
C LEU A 25 -11.06 7.43 -5.60
N ASP A 26 -10.92 8.71 -5.91
CA ASP A 26 -10.68 9.73 -4.89
C ASP A 26 -11.97 10.03 -4.10
N SER A 27 -11.82 10.87 -3.07
CA SER A 27 -12.91 11.32 -2.19
C SER A 27 -14.02 12.09 -2.91
N LYS A 28 -13.78 12.58 -4.14
CA LYS A 28 -14.77 13.24 -4.99
C LYS A 28 -15.40 12.27 -6.00
N GLY A 29 -14.99 11.01 -6.03
CA GLY A 29 -15.49 9.98 -6.94
C GLY A 29 -14.80 9.97 -8.31
N HIS A 30 -13.71 10.73 -8.50
CA HIS A 30 -12.93 10.68 -9.73
C HIS A 30 -11.93 9.54 -9.69
N PHE A 31 -11.59 9.02 -10.86
CA PHE A 31 -10.52 8.02 -10.98
C PHE A 31 -9.21 8.61 -10.47
N ILE A 32 -8.45 7.80 -9.74
CA ILE A 32 -7.07 8.14 -9.42
C ILE A 32 -6.23 7.80 -10.66
N PHE A 33 -5.60 8.82 -11.25
CA PHE A 33 -4.70 8.68 -12.41
C PHE A 33 -3.35 9.33 -12.09
N SER A 34 -2.57 9.72 -13.11
CA SER A 34 -1.33 10.47 -12.90
C SER A 34 -1.57 11.71 -12.03
N GLY A 35 -0.82 11.80 -10.92
CA GLY A 35 -0.98 12.88 -9.95
C GLY A 35 -0.59 12.45 -8.55
N SER A 36 -0.72 13.39 -7.62
CA SER A 36 -0.37 13.21 -6.22
C SER A 36 -1.64 13.21 -5.39
N TYR A 37 -1.74 12.30 -4.42
CA TYR A 37 -2.94 12.13 -3.61
C TYR A 37 -2.57 12.01 -2.13
N TYR A 38 -3.18 12.84 -1.29
CA TYR A 38 -3.11 12.64 0.16
C TYR A 38 -3.85 11.37 0.54
N VAL A 39 -3.25 10.61 1.46
CA VAL A 39 -3.86 9.43 2.07
C VAL A 39 -4.35 9.85 3.45
N ILE A 40 -5.67 9.95 3.61
CA ILE A 40 -6.33 10.49 4.81
C ILE A 40 -7.15 9.38 5.48
N PRO A 41 -7.25 9.32 6.81
CA PRO A 41 -8.18 8.43 7.50
C PRO A 41 -9.58 8.52 6.90
N ARG A 42 -10.22 7.37 6.70
CA ARG A 42 -11.61 7.33 6.22
C ARG A 42 -12.58 8.01 7.20
N ILE A 43 -12.31 7.92 8.49
CA ILE A 43 -13.10 8.53 9.56
C ILE A 43 -12.35 9.77 10.05
N PHE A 44 -13.00 10.91 9.95
CA PHE A 44 -12.49 12.22 10.36
C PHE A 44 -12.44 12.39 11.89
N GLY A 45 -11.75 13.43 12.37
CA GLY A 45 -11.58 13.71 13.80
C GLY A 45 -10.44 12.95 14.47
N ALA A 46 -10.76 12.21 15.54
CA ALA A 46 -9.76 11.58 16.42
C ALA A 46 -8.86 10.53 15.75
N ALA A 47 -9.17 10.13 14.51
CA ALA A 47 -8.32 9.23 13.75
C ALA A 47 -6.96 9.84 13.40
N GLY A 48 -6.89 11.18 13.28
CA GLY A 48 -5.68 11.96 12.96
C GLY A 48 -5.66 12.50 11.52
N GLY A 49 -4.48 12.88 11.04
CA GLY A 49 -4.29 13.50 9.73
C GLY A 49 -3.76 12.53 8.69
N GLY A 50 -3.10 13.06 7.66
CA GLY A 50 -2.52 12.26 6.58
C GLY A 50 -1.20 11.57 6.92
N LEU A 51 -0.52 11.10 5.88
CA LEU A 51 0.76 10.41 6.02
C LEU A 51 1.93 11.40 6.02
N THR A 52 3.01 11.03 6.70
CA THR A 52 4.21 11.87 6.80
C THR A 52 5.47 10.99 6.79
N LEU A 53 6.65 11.60 6.88
CA LEU A 53 7.92 10.88 7.04
C LEU A 53 8.49 11.20 8.42
N VAL A 54 8.76 10.16 9.22
CA VAL A 54 9.27 10.29 10.58
C VAL A 54 10.63 9.61 10.76
N PRO A 55 11.54 10.20 11.55
CA PRO A 55 12.76 9.55 11.96
C PRO A 55 12.49 8.40 12.93
N ARG A 56 13.51 7.57 13.15
CA ARG A 56 13.50 6.51 14.15
C ARG A 56 14.85 6.43 14.84
N GLY A 57 14.80 6.47 16.17
CA GLY A 57 16.01 6.57 16.99
C GLY A 57 16.76 7.86 16.68
N ASP A 58 18.09 7.79 16.72
CA ASP A 58 18.96 8.96 16.60
C ASP A 58 19.32 9.29 15.14
N LYS A 59 18.71 8.60 14.16
CA LYS A 59 18.93 8.86 12.74
C LYS A 59 18.14 10.08 12.29
N GLN A 60 18.83 11.11 11.83
CA GLN A 60 18.25 12.35 11.30
C GLN A 60 17.38 12.12 10.06
N CYS A 61 17.68 11.08 9.28
CA CYS A 61 17.02 10.78 8.02
C CYS A 61 15.63 10.16 8.27
N PRO A 62 14.52 10.83 7.89
CA PRO A 62 13.17 10.35 8.16
C PRO A 62 12.79 9.25 7.18
N LEU A 63 13.05 8.01 7.58
CA LEU A 63 12.86 6.84 6.71
C LEU A 63 11.51 6.16 6.89
N TYR A 64 10.73 6.42 7.93
CA TYR A 64 9.52 5.64 8.18
C TYR A 64 8.27 6.41 7.76
N VAL A 65 7.32 5.72 7.14
CA VAL A 65 6.04 6.32 6.81
C VAL A 65 5.25 6.46 8.11
N GLY A 66 5.13 7.72 8.54
CA GLY A 66 4.40 8.13 9.72
C GLY A 66 2.96 8.47 9.40
N HIS A 67 2.21 8.73 10.47
CA HIS A 67 0.83 9.17 10.39
C HIS A 67 0.61 10.37 11.33
N GLU A 68 0.10 11.46 10.78
CA GLU A 68 -0.12 12.71 11.51
C GLU A 68 -1.15 12.52 12.64
N THR A 69 -0.90 13.15 13.79
CA THR A 69 -1.83 13.08 14.93
C THR A 69 -2.98 14.06 14.81
N LEU A 70 -2.78 15.17 14.11
CA LEU A 70 -3.76 16.24 13.95
C LEU A 70 -4.41 16.13 12.57
N GLU A 71 -5.74 16.08 12.55
CA GLU A 71 -6.55 16.00 11.33
C GLU A 71 -6.26 17.11 10.31
N VAL A 72 -6.00 18.32 10.79
CA VAL A 72 -5.67 19.49 9.95
C VAL A 72 -4.38 19.33 9.14
N LYS A 73 -3.54 18.34 9.46
CA LYS A 73 -2.30 18.05 8.75
C LYS A 73 -2.57 17.02 7.66
N MET A 74 -2.74 17.49 6.42
CA MET A 74 -2.91 16.62 5.24
C MET A 74 -1.67 15.75 4.95
N GLY A 75 -0.51 16.15 5.45
CA GLY A 75 0.73 15.40 5.30
C GLY A 75 1.35 15.50 3.91
N ILE A 76 2.05 14.45 3.51
CA ILE A 76 2.77 14.29 2.25
C ILE A 76 1.91 13.40 1.33
N PRO A 77 1.62 13.83 0.10
CA PRO A 77 0.83 13.02 -0.82
C PRO A 77 1.66 11.84 -1.37
N VAL A 78 0.98 10.87 -1.99
CA VAL A 78 1.59 9.72 -2.64
C VAL A 78 1.33 9.71 -4.14
N LYS A 79 2.23 9.02 -4.86
CA LYS A 79 2.09 8.64 -6.26
C LYS A 79 2.02 7.13 -6.39
N PHE A 80 1.21 6.66 -7.33
CA PHE A 80 1.07 5.25 -7.66
C PHE A 80 1.73 4.97 -9.01
N SER A 81 2.35 3.80 -9.15
CA SER A 81 2.98 3.39 -10.42
C SER A 81 3.11 1.88 -10.52
N SER A 82 3.47 1.37 -11.72
CA SER A 82 3.93 -0.01 -11.91
C SER A 82 2.90 -1.09 -11.60
N TRP A 83 1.76 -1.04 -12.28
CA TRP A 83 0.80 -2.16 -12.38
C TRP A 83 0.93 -2.87 -13.75
N MET A 84 0.38 -4.08 -13.86
CA MET A 84 0.46 -4.97 -15.03
C MET A 84 -0.58 -4.63 -16.11
N SER A 85 -1.80 -4.28 -15.71
CA SER A 85 -2.88 -3.88 -16.62
C SER A 85 -2.53 -2.59 -17.37
N ARG A 86 -2.94 -2.49 -18.63
CA ARG A 86 -2.64 -1.32 -19.48
C ARG A 86 -3.69 -0.22 -19.34
N VAL A 87 -4.19 -0.02 -18.13
CA VAL A 87 -5.18 1.03 -17.81
C VAL A 87 -4.48 2.30 -17.32
N GLY A 88 -5.06 3.47 -17.63
CA GLY A 88 -4.50 4.78 -17.26
C GLY A 88 -4.83 5.24 -15.84
N PHE A 89 -5.62 4.47 -15.10
CA PHE A 89 -6.01 4.73 -13.71
C PHE A 89 -5.38 3.70 -12.78
N VAL A 90 -5.41 3.97 -11.47
CA VAL A 90 -4.95 3.02 -10.45
C VAL A 90 -5.97 1.88 -10.30
N PRO A 91 -5.60 0.63 -10.64
CA PRO A 91 -6.48 -0.52 -10.52
C PRO A 91 -6.63 -1.00 -9.07
N GLU A 92 -7.83 -1.43 -8.68
CA GLU A 92 -8.07 -2.10 -7.40
C GLU A 92 -7.50 -3.53 -7.44
N SER A 93 -6.98 -4.03 -6.30
CA SER A 93 -6.51 -5.42 -6.12
C SER A 93 -5.40 -5.88 -7.07
N GLU A 94 -4.63 -4.94 -7.61
CA GLU A 94 -3.48 -5.22 -8.45
C GLU A 94 -2.19 -4.66 -7.83
N ASN A 95 -1.09 -5.39 -8.00
CA ASN A 95 0.20 -5.00 -7.45
C ASN A 95 0.68 -3.70 -8.08
N LEU A 96 1.05 -2.75 -7.23
CA LEU A 96 1.57 -1.44 -7.59
C LEU A 96 2.65 -1.00 -6.60
N ASN A 97 3.45 -0.03 -7.04
CA ASN A 97 4.38 0.70 -6.21
C ASN A 97 3.74 1.99 -5.69
N ILE A 98 4.00 2.32 -4.44
CA ILE A 98 3.59 3.58 -3.80
C ILE A 98 4.86 4.40 -3.51
N MET A 99 4.83 5.70 -3.74
CA MET A 99 5.93 6.60 -3.43
C MET A 99 5.40 7.83 -2.70
N MET A 100 6.08 8.25 -1.62
CA MET A 100 5.80 9.55 -0.99
C MET A 100 6.31 10.65 -1.92
N ASP A 101 5.40 11.52 -2.37
CA ASP A 101 5.72 12.66 -3.23
C ASP A 101 6.20 13.86 -2.40
N ALA A 102 7.25 13.62 -1.62
CA ALA A 102 7.95 14.65 -0.86
C ALA A 102 8.98 15.35 -1.75
N LYS A 103 9.29 16.61 -1.41
CA LYS A 103 10.53 17.26 -1.90
C LYS A 103 11.73 16.38 -1.55
N ALA A 104 12.82 16.53 -2.32
CA ALA A 104 14.06 15.80 -2.08
C ALA A 104 14.43 15.89 -0.59
N THR A 105 14.53 14.73 0.04
CA THR A 105 14.94 14.63 1.44
C THR A 105 16.46 14.71 1.51
N THR A 106 17.01 15.05 2.68
CA THR A 106 18.47 14.94 2.92
C THR A 106 18.94 13.49 2.93
N CYS A 107 18.02 12.53 2.86
CA CYS A 107 18.31 11.13 2.70
C CYS A 107 18.73 10.86 1.26
N SER A 108 19.91 10.29 1.06
CA SER A 108 20.43 9.87 -0.25
C SER A 108 19.71 8.64 -0.84
N GLN A 109 18.38 8.59 -0.74
CA GLN A 109 17.54 7.53 -1.29
C GLN A 109 16.18 8.08 -1.72
N SER A 110 15.49 7.33 -2.59
CA SER A 110 14.14 7.69 -3.01
C SER A 110 13.09 7.45 -1.92
N ASN A 111 11.86 7.85 -2.21
CA ASN A 111 10.74 7.81 -1.28
C ASN A 111 9.71 6.70 -1.60
N TYR A 112 10.14 5.59 -2.22
CA TYR A 112 9.25 4.46 -2.50
C TYR A 112 8.92 3.72 -1.21
N TRP A 113 7.68 3.27 -1.07
CA TRP A 113 7.27 2.45 0.06
C TRP A 113 7.98 1.12 0.02
N TRP A 114 8.53 0.73 1.16
CA TRP A 114 9.34 -0.45 1.33
C TRP A 114 8.99 -1.14 2.65
N VAL A 115 8.81 -2.46 2.60
CA VAL A 115 8.62 -3.27 3.80
C VAL A 115 9.98 -3.52 4.46
N ALA A 116 10.23 -2.85 5.59
CA ALA A 116 11.48 -2.93 6.33
C ALA A 116 11.27 -3.68 7.66
N PRO A 117 12.13 -4.66 7.99
CA PRO A 117 12.07 -5.29 9.31
C PRO A 117 12.45 -4.28 10.39
N SER A 118 11.94 -4.49 11.60
CA SER A 118 12.36 -3.71 12.76
C SER A 118 13.70 -4.21 13.30
N ASP A 119 14.67 -3.30 13.41
CA ASP A 119 16.01 -3.58 13.94
C ASP A 119 16.01 -4.17 15.36
N LYS A 120 14.98 -3.86 16.16
CA LYS A 120 14.91 -4.21 17.59
C LYS A 120 14.02 -5.41 17.91
N ASP A 121 13.03 -5.66 17.05
CA ASP A 121 12.08 -6.74 17.23
C ASP A 121 11.66 -7.22 15.84
N ARG A 122 12.27 -8.34 15.38
CA ARG A 122 12.00 -8.91 14.06
C ARG A 122 10.53 -9.30 13.83
N LYS A 123 9.67 -9.15 14.83
CA LYS A 123 8.22 -9.37 14.75
C LYS A 123 7.45 -8.22 14.10
N THR A 124 7.99 -6.99 14.08
CA THR A 124 7.30 -5.84 13.47
C THR A 124 7.93 -5.43 12.15
N TRP A 125 7.11 -5.34 11.11
CA TRP A 125 7.51 -4.88 9.79
C TRP A 125 6.94 -3.49 9.54
N PHE A 126 7.81 -2.51 9.37
CA PHE A 126 7.42 -1.13 9.12
C PHE A 126 7.34 -0.83 7.64
N ILE A 127 6.52 0.15 7.28
CA ILE A 127 6.58 0.78 5.97
C ILE A 127 7.57 1.94 6.04
N ALA A 128 8.59 1.89 5.19
CA ALA A 128 9.65 2.87 5.11
C ALA A 128 9.74 3.48 3.70
N ALA A 129 10.31 4.67 3.59
CA ALA A 129 10.89 5.18 2.37
C ALA A 129 12.14 4.34 2.04
N GLY A 130 12.25 3.93 0.79
CA GLY A 130 13.31 3.08 0.27
C GLY A 130 13.60 3.32 -1.21
N PRO A 131 14.52 2.54 -1.77
CA PRO A 131 14.97 2.70 -3.14
C PRO A 131 13.85 2.43 -4.15
N LYS A 132 13.93 3.08 -5.31
CA LYS A 132 13.10 2.74 -6.47
C LYS A 132 13.40 1.30 -6.84
N PRO A 133 12.41 0.41 -6.93
CA PRO A 133 12.68 -1.00 -7.15
C PRO A 133 13.31 -1.22 -8.52
N LYS A 134 14.51 -1.83 -8.54
CA LYS A 134 15.28 -2.17 -9.75
C LYS A 134 15.42 -3.68 -9.91
N THR A 135 15.66 -4.40 -8.82
CA THR A 135 15.87 -5.85 -8.80
C THR A 135 14.57 -6.63 -8.56
N LYS A 136 14.62 -7.96 -8.63
CA LYS A 136 13.47 -8.82 -8.30
C LYS A 136 13.21 -8.82 -6.79
N GLU A 137 14.28 -8.81 -6.01
CA GLU A 137 14.28 -8.72 -4.56
C GLU A 137 13.62 -7.41 -4.14
N ASP A 138 13.95 -6.30 -4.80
CA ASP A 138 13.33 -5.01 -4.51
C ASP A 138 11.82 -5.05 -4.73
N ARG A 139 11.39 -5.60 -5.87
CA ARG A 139 9.97 -5.74 -6.22
C ARG A 139 9.22 -6.61 -5.23
N SER A 140 9.89 -7.54 -4.56
CA SER A 140 9.27 -8.34 -3.51
C SER A 140 8.85 -7.48 -2.32
N MET A 141 9.61 -6.43 -1.99
CA MET A 141 9.39 -5.53 -0.85
C MET A 141 8.51 -4.31 -1.15
N THR A 142 8.22 -4.04 -2.43
CA THR A 142 7.43 -2.87 -2.88
C THR A 142 6.07 -3.22 -3.48
N SER A 143 5.62 -4.46 -3.32
CA SER A 143 4.37 -4.98 -3.92
C SER A 143 3.15 -4.69 -3.05
N PHE A 144 2.48 -3.56 -3.30
CA PHE A 144 1.25 -3.17 -2.57
C PHE A 144 0.01 -3.29 -3.44
N GLN A 145 -1.15 -3.43 -2.81
CA GLN A 145 -2.45 -3.32 -3.49
C GLN A 145 -3.36 -2.38 -2.71
N ILE A 146 -4.26 -1.72 -3.43
CA ILE A 146 -5.37 -0.96 -2.85
C ILE A 146 -6.63 -1.81 -2.99
N LYS A 147 -7.36 -2.01 -1.89
CA LYS A 147 -8.59 -2.81 -1.86
C LYS A 147 -9.70 -2.03 -1.17
N LYS A 148 -10.95 -2.25 -1.54
CA LYS A 148 -12.09 -1.76 -0.74
C LYS A 148 -12.05 -2.34 0.67
N THR A 149 -12.58 -1.57 1.62
CA THR A 149 -12.71 -2.00 3.02
C THR A 149 -13.72 -3.14 3.20
N GLY A 150 -14.69 -3.27 2.28
CA GLY A 150 -15.69 -4.33 2.25
C GLY A 150 -16.92 -4.07 3.13
N ASP A 151 -16.95 -2.95 3.84
CA ASP A 151 -18.10 -2.44 4.58
C ASP A 151 -18.92 -1.43 3.73
N SER A 152 -20.02 -0.95 4.28
CA SER A 152 -20.91 0.02 3.61
C SER A 152 -20.32 1.42 3.47
N LEU A 153 -19.24 1.72 4.20
CA LEU A 153 -18.58 3.01 4.17
C LEU A 153 -17.59 3.07 3.01
N LYS A 154 -17.72 4.11 2.16
CA LYS A 154 -16.76 4.36 1.08
C LYS A 154 -15.36 4.53 1.63
N GLY A 155 -14.42 3.73 1.15
CA GLY A 155 -13.01 3.82 1.50
C GLY A 155 -12.22 2.60 1.07
N TYR A 156 -10.93 2.68 1.31
CA TYR A 156 -9.96 1.68 0.90
C TYR A 156 -9.08 1.25 2.07
N LYS A 157 -8.41 0.12 1.90
CA LYS A 157 -7.28 -0.32 2.71
C LYS A 157 -6.12 -0.59 1.77
N ILE A 158 -4.92 -0.32 2.27
CA ILE A 158 -3.69 -0.68 1.57
C ILE A 158 -3.19 -2.00 2.17
N VAL A 159 -2.75 -2.91 1.31
CA VAL A 159 -2.20 -4.20 1.72
C VAL A 159 -0.87 -4.43 1.02
N TYR A 160 0.03 -5.15 1.66
CA TYR A 160 1.26 -5.65 1.07
C TYR A 160 1.05 -7.10 0.60
N CYS A 161 1.35 -7.39 -0.67
CA CYS A 161 1.10 -8.68 -1.30
C CYS A 161 2.41 -9.26 -1.85
N PRO A 162 3.18 -9.99 -1.02
CA PRO A 162 4.38 -10.68 -1.48
C PRO A 162 4.01 -11.84 -2.42
N LYS A 163 4.87 -12.14 -3.39
CA LYS A 163 4.62 -13.20 -4.38
C LYS A 163 4.46 -14.57 -3.69
N GLY A 164 3.40 -15.30 -4.04
CA GLY A 164 3.14 -16.66 -3.56
C GLY A 164 2.72 -16.73 -2.08
N LYS A 165 2.26 -15.63 -1.51
CA LYS A 165 1.82 -15.52 -0.12
C LYS A 165 0.57 -14.66 -0.02
N ASP A 166 -0.14 -14.81 1.10
CA ASP A 166 -1.29 -13.97 1.40
C ASP A 166 -0.90 -12.51 1.62
N CYS A 167 -1.81 -11.62 1.25
CA CYS A 167 -1.64 -10.20 1.48
C CYS A 167 -1.85 -9.85 2.95
N ILE A 168 -1.04 -8.94 3.47
CA ILE A 168 -1.09 -8.47 4.86
C ILE A 168 -1.54 -7.01 4.86
N ASN A 169 -2.45 -6.63 5.78
CA ASN A 169 -2.91 -5.24 5.84
C ASN A 169 -1.78 -4.29 6.25
N VAL A 170 -1.82 -3.07 5.72
CA VAL A 170 -1.08 -1.95 6.27
C VAL A 170 -1.97 -1.28 7.32
N GLY A 171 -1.46 -1.21 8.55
CA GLY A 171 -2.11 -0.59 9.71
C GLY A 171 -1.22 0.47 10.35
N ILE A 172 -1.66 1.00 11.49
CA ILE A 172 -0.90 1.98 12.29
C ILE A 172 -0.56 1.38 13.65
N VAL A 173 0.68 1.59 14.10
CA VAL A 173 1.09 1.37 15.49
C VAL A 173 1.64 2.66 16.09
N LYS A 174 1.43 2.86 17.38
CA LYS A 174 2.10 3.91 18.16
C LYS A 174 3.33 3.28 18.82
N ASP A 175 4.52 3.79 18.53
CA ASP A 175 5.73 3.27 19.16
C ASP A 175 5.86 3.73 20.62
N LYS A 176 6.91 3.24 21.30
CA LYS A 176 7.22 3.60 22.69
C LYS A 176 7.47 5.11 22.92
N ASN A 177 7.79 5.87 21.87
CA ASN A 177 8.00 7.32 21.93
C ASN A 177 6.71 8.09 21.58
N GLY A 178 5.60 7.38 21.38
CA GLY A 178 4.31 7.96 21.04
C GLY A 178 4.12 8.32 19.57
N VAL A 179 5.07 7.97 18.70
CA VAL A 179 5.04 8.30 17.28
C VAL A 179 4.28 7.21 16.51
N ARG A 180 3.29 7.63 15.71
CA ARG A 180 2.45 6.74 14.90
C ARG A 180 3.13 6.40 13.57
N ARG A 181 3.24 5.12 13.25
CA ARG A 181 3.89 4.61 12.02
C ARG A 181 3.06 3.54 11.33
N LEU A 182 3.22 3.47 10.02
CA LEU A 182 2.64 2.40 9.22
C LEU A 182 3.43 1.11 9.40
N VAL A 183 2.70 0.00 9.56
CA VAL A 183 3.23 -1.35 9.77
C VAL A 183 2.39 -2.38 9.03
N LEU A 184 2.97 -3.56 8.79
CA LEU A 184 2.16 -4.74 8.50
C LEU A 184 1.40 -5.15 9.77
N SER A 185 0.09 -5.33 9.66
CA SER A 185 -0.82 -5.52 10.79
C SER A 185 -2.00 -6.42 10.41
N SER A 186 -2.59 -7.08 11.40
CA SER A 186 -3.89 -7.75 11.22
C SER A 186 -5.02 -6.74 11.03
N LYS A 187 -4.93 -5.57 11.67
CA LYS A 187 -5.94 -4.48 11.56
C LYS A 187 -5.54 -3.49 10.46
N PRO A 188 -6.38 -3.27 9.43
CA PRO A 188 -6.10 -2.29 8.39
C PRO A 188 -6.21 -0.86 8.93
N PHE A 189 -5.56 0.07 8.25
CA PHE A 189 -5.82 1.50 8.33
C PHE A 189 -6.78 1.88 7.18
N PRO A 190 -8.07 2.13 7.45
CA PRO A 190 -9.03 2.55 6.43
C PRO A 190 -8.76 3.98 5.98
N VAL A 191 -8.66 4.19 4.68
CA VAL A 191 -8.25 5.47 4.07
C VAL A 191 -9.18 5.90 2.95
N VAL A 192 -9.14 7.20 2.67
CA VAL A 192 -9.61 7.82 1.43
C VAL A 192 -8.45 8.58 0.78
N PHE A 193 -8.58 8.80 -0.52
CA PHE A 193 -7.59 9.57 -1.28
C PHE A 193 -8.14 10.95 -1.60
N VAL A 194 -7.33 11.99 -1.37
CA VAL A 194 -7.69 13.38 -1.70
C VAL A 194 -6.66 13.88 -2.68
N LYS A 195 -7.09 14.33 -3.87
CA LYS A 195 -6.17 14.88 -4.88
C LYS A 195 -5.38 16.06 -4.28
N ALA A 196 -4.07 15.99 -4.34
CA ALA A 196 -3.19 17.13 -4.12
C ALA A 196 -3.18 17.94 -5.42
N THR A 197 -3.55 19.22 -5.32
CA THR A 197 -3.78 20.18 -6.42
C THR A 197 -2.93 19.96 -7.66
#